data_AF-A0A158DWZ1-F1
#
_entry.id   AF-A0A158DWZ1-F1
#
_cell.length_a   1.000
_cell.length_b   1.000
_cell.length_c   1.000
_cell.angle_alpha   90.00
_cell.angle_beta   90.00
_cell.angle_gamma   90.00
#
_symmetry.space_group_name_H-M   'P 1'
#
loop_
_entity.id
_entity.type
_entity.pdbx_description
1 polymer ?
#
loop_
_entity_poly.entity_id
_entity_poly.type
_entity_poly.pdbx_seq_one_letter_code
_entity_poly.pdbx_strand_id
1 'polypeptide(L)'
;MSDPIRHLRALIEPVDPDPVLLAKRIDIEQALLDVSSLRAKTSFRFPGKPTINLNDGLKSSVLEQKLVAGGLSDDVDYMLARARAAEYNLLEEATRYPEKFPDRLQQIEQRVHGELSEANLRARQLELPYGPSMLIDVQDRLRHLSSQHAREVCNQSYECLVGVAGLLTGECRAWWSPRFPVSSDTP
;
A
#
# COMPACT_ATOMS: atom_id res chain seq x y z
N MET A 1 -7.39 42.01 41.50
CA MET A 1 -8.77 41.46 41.41
C MET A 1 -9.31 41.84 40.05
N SER A 2 -9.60 40.85 39.19
CA SER A 2 -10.14 41.10 37.84
C SER A 2 -11.64 41.32 37.95
N ASP A 3 -12.11 42.48 37.48
CA ASP A 3 -13.53 42.82 37.45
C ASP A 3 -14.29 41.89 36.48
N PRO A 4 -15.25 41.07 36.96
CA PRO A 4 -16.00 40.13 36.12
C PRO A 4 -16.89 40.81 35.08
N ILE A 5 -17.21 42.10 35.24
CA ILE A 5 -18.06 42.86 34.30
C ILE A 5 -17.33 43.13 32.98
N ARG A 6 -15.99 43.06 32.95
CA ARG A 6 -15.17 43.30 31.75
C ARG A 6 -15.53 42.39 30.57
N HIS A 7 -15.96 41.16 30.83
CA HIS A 7 -16.33 40.20 29.77
C HIS A 7 -17.74 40.41 29.21
N LEU A 8 -18.58 41.19 29.90
CA LEU A 8 -19.95 41.50 29.49
C LEU A 8 -20.05 42.87 28.79
N ARG A 9 -19.00 43.69 28.83
CA ARG A 9 -18.98 45.05 28.28
C ARG A 9 -19.37 45.10 26.79
N ALA A 10 -18.90 44.13 26.01
CA ALA A 10 -19.22 44.00 24.59
C ALA A 10 -20.71 43.66 24.30
N LEU A 11 -21.47 43.20 25.29
CA LEU A 11 -22.91 42.91 25.19
C LEU A 11 -23.78 44.10 25.65
N ILE A 12 -23.23 45.00 26.46
CA ILE A 12 -23.96 46.11 27.10
C ILE A 12 -23.76 47.43 26.33
N GLU A 13 -22.55 47.70 25.83
CA GLU A 13 -22.23 48.88 25.01
C GLU A 13 -21.32 48.48 23.82
N PRO A 14 -21.83 48.41 22.58
CA PRO A 14 -21.09 47.90 21.42
C PRO A 14 -20.10 48.91 20.83
N VAL A 15 -19.69 49.92 21.58
CA VAL A 15 -19.00 51.10 21.04
C VAL A 15 -17.49 50.87 20.86
N ASP A 16 -16.90 49.89 21.55
CA ASP A 16 -15.47 49.61 21.41
C ASP A 16 -15.14 48.12 21.64
N PRO A 17 -14.87 47.34 20.58
CA PRO A 17 -14.53 45.93 20.72
C PRO A 17 -13.15 45.75 21.36
N ASP A 18 -13.07 45.04 22.50
CA ASP A 18 -11.80 44.77 23.19
C ASP A 18 -10.79 44.10 22.22
N PRO A 19 -9.61 44.73 21.98
CA PRO A 19 -8.62 44.21 21.03
C PRO A 19 -8.09 42.82 21.40
N VAL A 20 -8.15 42.45 22.69
CA VAL A 20 -7.78 41.09 23.16
C VAL A 20 -8.81 40.06 22.73
N LEU A 21 -10.09 40.44 22.62
CA LEU A 21 -11.15 39.56 22.11
C LEU A 21 -11.12 39.49 20.57
N LEU A 22 -10.82 40.59 19.90
CA LEU A 22 -10.62 40.60 18.44
C LEU A 22 -9.45 39.71 18.02
N ALA A 23 -8.33 39.74 18.74
CA ALA A 23 -7.18 38.89 18.47
C ALA A 23 -7.45 37.37 18.67
N LYS A 24 -8.56 37.02 19.33
CA LYS A 24 -9.00 35.63 19.54
C LYS A 24 -10.14 35.21 18.61
N ARG A 25 -10.66 36.13 17.78
CA ARG A 25 -11.65 35.78 16.75
C ARG A 25 -10.95 35.03 15.63
N ILE A 26 -11.45 33.84 15.36
CA ILE A 26 -11.05 33.06 14.20
C ILE A 26 -12.06 33.40 13.10
N ASP A 27 -11.57 33.89 11.97
CA ASP A 27 -12.39 34.07 10.78
C ASP A 27 -12.86 32.69 10.29
N ILE A 28 -14.15 32.55 10.02
CA ILE A 28 -14.76 31.31 9.55
C ILE A 28 -14.15 30.91 8.19
N GLU A 29 -13.87 31.87 7.31
CA GLU A 29 -13.25 31.58 6.01
C GLU A 29 -11.84 31.02 6.19
N GLN A 30 -11.08 31.59 7.12
CA GLN A 30 -9.72 31.16 7.43
C GLN A 30 -9.69 29.81 8.17
N ALA A 31 -10.64 29.58 9.07
CA ALA A 31 -10.84 28.28 9.71
C ALA A 31 -11.20 27.18 8.70
N LEU A 32 -12.03 27.48 7.71
CA LEU A 32 -12.42 26.53 6.67
C LEU A 32 -11.24 26.17 5.76
N LEU A 33 -10.38 27.13 5.44
CA LEU A 33 -9.14 26.90 4.69
C LEU A 33 -8.15 26.00 5.47
N ASP A 34 -7.98 26.25 6.76
CA ASP A 34 -7.10 25.45 7.62
C ASP A 34 -7.64 24.04 7.90
N VAL A 35 -8.96 23.87 8.06
CA VAL A 35 -9.57 22.54 8.22
C VAL A 35 -9.42 21.70 6.93
N SER A 36 -9.41 22.35 5.77
CA SER A 36 -9.23 21.69 4.48
C SER A 36 -7.80 21.16 4.29
N SER A 37 -6.80 21.92 4.75
CA SER A 37 -5.38 21.53 4.70
C SER A 37 -5.03 20.48 5.78
N LEU A 38 -5.62 20.57 6.97
CA LEU A 38 -5.46 19.58 8.05
C LEU A 38 -6.19 18.25 7.78
N ARG A 39 -7.18 18.23 6.87
CA ARG A 39 -7.91 17.00 6.47
C ARG A 39 -7.15 16.11 5.50
N ALA A 40 -5.97 16.50 5.03
CA ALA A 40 -5.05 15.56 4.41
C ALA A 40 -4.51 14.63 5.51
N LYS A 41 -5.34 13.67 5.97
CA LYS A 41 -4.88 12.53 6.78
C LYS A 41 -3.66 11.98 6.06
N THR A 42 -2.50 12.09 6.69
CA THR A 42 -1.28 11.49 6.19
C THR A 42 -1.55 10.00 6.05
N SER A 43 -1.63 9.52 4.81
CA SER A 43 -1.81 8.10 4.54
C SER A 43 -0.62 7.36 5.15
N PHE A 44 -0.87 6.25 5.84
CA PHE A 44 0.19 5.41 6.40
C PHE A 44 1.25 5.09 5.33
N ARG A 45 2.54 5.21 5.71
CA ARG A 45 3.68 4.93 4.83
C ARG A 45 4.62 3.94 5.47
N PHE A 46 5.06 2.97 4.69
CA PHE A 46 6.11 2.05 5.11
C PHE A 46 7.48 2.72 4.97
N PRO A 47 8.29 2.78 6.04
CA PRO A 47 9.68 3.24 5.93
C PRO A 47 10.56 2.17 5.29
N GLY A 48 11.77 2.57 4.89
CA GLY A 48 12.81 1.66 4.41
C GLY A 48 12.97 1.66 2.89
N LYS A 49 13.77 0.72 2.39
CA LYS A 49 14.05 0.55 0.96
C LYS A 49 13.25 -0.63 0.40
N PRO A 50 12.80 -0.56 -0.87
CA PRO A 50 12.18 -1.69 -1.54
C PRO A 50 13.14 -2.87 -1.60
N THR A 51 12.60 -4.07 -1.54
CA THR A 51 13.34 -5.33 -1.69
C THR A 51 13.25 -5.91 -3.09
N ILE A 52 12.20 -5.57 -3.85
CA ILE A 52 12.09 -5.95 -5.25
C ILE A 52 13.21 -5.26 -6.04
N ASN A 53 14.08 -6.07 -6.64
CA ASN A 53 15.11 -5.58 -7.54
C ASN A 53 14.64 -5.71 -8.99
N LEU A 54 14.18 -4.60 -9.57
CA LEU A 54 13.70 -4.57 -10.96
C LEU A 54 14.82 -4.73 -12.01
N ASN A 55 16.10 -4.62 -11.61
CA ASN A 55 17.22 -4.74 -12.54
C ASN A 55 17.68 -6.19 -12.73
N ASP A 56 17.41 -7.08 -11.77
CA ASP A 56 17.82 -8.48 -11.83
C ASP A 56 16.88 -9.33 -12.70
N GLY A 57 15.73 -8.74 -13.07
CA GLY A 57 14.67 -9.43 -13.81
C GLY A 57 13.88 -10.41 -12.96
N LEU A 58 12.72 -10.82 -13.48
CA LEU A 58 11.89 -11.84 -12.83
C LEU A 58 12.59 -13.21 -12.72
N LYS A 59 12.81 -13.65 -11.47
CA LYS A 59 13.24 -15.02 -11.10
C LYS A 59 12.14 -16.05 -11.39
N SER A 60 11.95 -16.36 -12.67
CA SER A 60 10.83 -17.15 -13.18
C SER A 60 10.83 -18.59 -12.63
N SER A 61 11.99 -19.24 -12.54
CA SER A 61 12.09 -20.62 -12.04
C SER A 61 11.75 -20.75 -10.55
N VAL A 62 12.11 -19.76 -9.73
CA VAL A 62 11.73 -19.70 -8.31
C VAL A 62 10.22 -19.54 -8.15
N LEU A 63 9.62 -18.66 -8.96
CA LEU A 63 8.18 -18.44 -8.97
C LEU A 63 7.43 -19.73 -9.35
N GLU A 64 7.84 -20.37 -10.44
CA GLU A 64 7.24 -21.60 -10.95
C GLU A 64 7.30 -22.73 -9.92
N GLN A 65 8.49 -23.02 -9.36
CA GLN A 65 8.67 -24.07 -8.35
C GLN A 65 7.72 -23.88 -7.17
N LYS A 66 7.53 -22.63 -6.71
CA LYS A 66 6.66 -22.31 -5.58
C LYS A 66 5.17 -22.43 -5.89
N LEU A 67 4.76 -22.05 -7.10
CA LEU A 67 3.37 -22.22 -7.53
C LEU A 67 3.04 -23.69 -7.70
N VAL A 68 3.90 -24.46 -8.38
CA VAL A 68 3.72 -25.90 -8.56
C VAL A 68 3.64 -26.62 -7.21
N ALA A 69 4.54 -26.31 -6.28
CA ALA A 69 4.47 -26.86 -4.92
C ALA A 69 3.21 -26.44 -4.13
N GLY A 70 2.60 -25.32 -4.51
CA GLY A 70 1.31 -24.86 -4.00
C GLY A 70 0.10 -25.51 -4.64
N GLY A 71 0.26 -26.38 -5.64
CA GLY A 71 -0.85 -26.94 -6.43
C GLY A 71 -1.44 -25.95 -7.43
N LEU A 72 -0.65 -24.97 -7.89
CA LEU A 72 -1.05 -23.90 -8.82
C LEU A 72 -0.40 -24.07 -10.21
N SER A 73 -0.19 -25.31 -10.66
CA SER A 73 0.48 -25.59 -11.94
C SER A 73 -0.22 -24.93 -13.14
N ASP A 74 -1.55 -24.92 -13.14
CA ASP A 74 -2.36 -24.33 -14.22
C ASP A 74 -2.30 -22.79 -14.24
N ASP A 75 -1.93 -22.17 -13.11
CA ASP A 75 -1.86 -20.71 -12.95
C ASP A 75 -0.43 -20.15 -13.15
N VAL A 76 0.56 -21.00 -13.44
CA VAL A 76 1.97 -20.59 -13.61
C VAL A 76 2.11 -19.55 -14.71
N ASP A 77 1.60 -19.84 -15.91
CA ASP A 77 1.71 -18.94 -17.06
C ASP A 77 1.00 -17.61 -16.81
N TYR A 78 -0.17 -17.67 -16.17
CA TYR A 78 -0.92 -16.48 -15.78
C TYR A 78 -0.09 -15.60 -14.83
N MET A 79 0.47 -16.18 -13.77
CA MET A 79 1.25 -15.44 -12.78
C MET A 79 2.56 -14.89 -13.36
N LEU A 80 3.26 -15.65 -14.22
CA LEU A 80 4.46 -15.20 -14.92
C LEU A 80 4.18 -14.01 -15.84
N ALA A 81 3.11 -14.08 -16.64
CA ALA A 81 2.71 -12.99 -17.52
C ALA A 81 2.39 -11.72 -16.73
N ARG A 82 1.69 -11.85 -15.59
CA ARG A 82 1.37 -10.71 -14.72
C ARG A 82 2.59 -10.13 -14.06
N ALA A 83 3.52 -10.96 -13.58
CA ALA A 83 4.75 -10.51 -12.97
C ALA A 83 5.63 -9.71 -13.95
N ARG A 84 5.79 -10.21 -15.19
CA ARG A 84 6.51 -9.49 -16.26
C ARG A 84 5.86 -8.16 -16.62
N ALA A 85 4.53 -8.14 -16.74
CA ALA A 85 3.80 -6.91 -17.04
C ALA A 85 3.93 -5.87 -15.90
N ALA A 86 3.86 -6.31 -14.65
CA ALA A 86 4.07 -5.44 -13.50
C ALA A 86 5.50 -4.91 -13.42
N GLU A 87 6.51 -5.76 -13.64
CA GLU A 87 7.91 -5.35 -13.71
C GLU A 87 8.13 -4.26 -14.76
N TYR A 88 7.60 -4.45 -15.97
CA TYR A 88 7.66 -3.46 -17.04
C TYR A 88 7.01 -2.12 -16.63
N ASN A 89 5.77 -2.16 -16.13
CA ASN A 89 5.05 -0.95 -15.71
C ASN A 89 5.78 -0.20 -14.58
N LEU A 90 6.37 -0.94 -13.63
CA LEU A 90 7.16 -0.38 -12.54
C LEU A 90 8.45 0.27 -13.05
N LEU A 91 9.13 -0.34 -14.03
CA LEU A 91 10.31 0.26 -14.69
C LEU A 91 9.96 1.55 -15.45
N GLU A 92 8.81 1.59 -16.12
CA GLU A 92 8.31 2.82 -16.76
C GLU A 92 8.06 3.92 -15.71
N GLU A 93 7.46 3.58 -14.57
CA GLU A 93 7.27 4.53 -13.47
C GLU A 93 8.58 5.00 -12.84
N ALA A 94 9.56 4.11 -12.70
CA ALA A 94 10.90 4.43 -12.21
C ALA A 94 11.58 5.45 -13.11
N THR A 95 11.42 5.30 -14.42
CA THR A 95 11.95 6.23 -15.42
C THR A 95 11.22 7.57 -15.37
N ARG A 96 9.91 7.57 -15.14
CA ARG A 96 9.08 8.79 -15.10
C ARG A 96 9.28 9.61 -13.82
N TYR A 97 9.48 8.95 -12.67
CA TYR A 97 9.54 9.59 -11.35
C TYR A 97 10.69 9.04 -10.48
N PRO A 98 11.95 9.17 -10.89
CA PRO A 98 13.08 8.47 -10.27
C PRO A 98 13.27 8.80 -8.78
N GLU A 99 13.01 10.05 -8.36
CA GLU A 99 13.18 10.47 -6.96
C GLU A 99 12.12 9.89 -6.01
N LYS A 100 10.88 9.77 -6.49
CA LYS A 100 9.74 9.31 -5.67
C LYS A 100 9.50 7.81 -5.78
N PHE A 101 10.06 7.19 -6.81
CA PHE A 101 9.79 5.81 -7.15
C PHE A 101 10.22 4.82 -6.05
N PRO A 102 11.39 4.94 -5.39
CA PRO A 102 11.78 4.02 -4.33
C PRO A 102 10.75 3.96 -3.19
N ASP A 103 10.23 5.10 -2.76
CA ASP A 103 9.21 5.19 -1.71
C ASP A 103 7.87 4.60 -2.17
N ARG A 104 7.49 4.83 -3.44
CA ARG A 104 6.28 4.25 -4.02
C ARG A 104 6.38 2.74 -4.15
N LEU A 105 7.52 2.23 -4.64
CA LEU A 105 7.77 0.81 -4.77
C LEU A 105 7.74 0.14 -3.40
N GLN A 106 8.41 0.72 -2.40
CA GLN A 106 8.37 0.22 -1.03
C GLN A 106 6.93 0.17 -0.50
N GLN A 107 6.15 1.22 -0.73
CA GLN A 107 4.75 1.25 -0.30
C GLN A 107 3.91 0.15 -0.96
N ILE A 108 3.99 0.00 -2.29
CA ILE A 108 3.25 -1.02 -3.05
C ILE A 108 3.66 -2.41 -2.58
N GLU A 109 4.97 -2.65 -2.53
CA GLU A 109 5.58 -3.92 -2.14
C GLU A 109 5.13 -4.37 -0.76
N GLN A 110 5.24 -3.52 0.27
CA GLN A 110 4.87 -3.88 1.63
C GLN A 110 3.36 -4.06 1.79
N ARG A 111 2.54 -3.28 1.07
CA ARG A 111 1.08 -3.44 1.13
C ARG A 111 0.64 -4.76 0.50
N VAL A 112 1.21 -5.14 -0.65
CA VAL A 112 0.94 -6.44 -1.28
C VAL A 112 1.50 -7.59 -0.45
N HIS A 113 2.71 -7.44 0.11
CA HIS A 113 3.31 -8.44 1.00
C HIS A 113 2.45 -8.70 2.24
N GLY A 114 1.85 -7.67 2.82
CA GLY A 114 0.89 -7.79 3.92
C GLY A 114 -0.30 -8.68 3.57
N GLU A 115 -0.96 -8.42 2.44
CA GLU A 115 -2.11 -9.24 1.99
C GLU A 115 -1.70 -10.69 1.72
N LEU A 116 -0.54 -10.92 1.11
CA LEU A 116 0.01 -12.25 0.88
C LEU A 116 0.31 -12.99 2.19
N SER A 117 0.92 -12.30 3.15
CA SER A 117 1.26 -12.88 4.46
C SER A 117 0.02 -13.27 5.24
N GLU A 118 -1.00 -12.41 5.23
CA GLU A 118 -2.28 -12.69 5.87
C GLU A 118 -3.05 -13.83 5.21
N ALA A 119 -3.12 -13.84 3.87
CA ALA A 119 -3.77 -14.92 3.13
C ALA A 119 -3.05 -16.26 3.37
N ASN A 120 -1.71 -16.25 3.39
CA ASN A 120 -0.92 -17.44 3.70
C ASN A 120 -1.21 -17.96 5.12
N LEU A 121 -1.28 -17.07 6.12
CA LEU A 121 -1.60 -17.46 7.50
C LEU A 121 -2.95 -18.16 7.60
N ARG A 122 -3.97 -17.65 6.88
CA ARG A 122 -5.31 -18.26 6.83
C ARG A 122 -5.27 -19.60 6.09
N ALA A 123 -4.65 -19.65 4.92
CA ALA A 123 -4.59 -20.84 4.08
C ALA A 123 -3.82 -22.00 4.73
N ARG A 124 -2.81 -21.71 5.57
CA ARG A 124 -2.09 -22.74 6.34
C ARG A 124 -2.97 -23.52 7.33
N GLN A 125 -4.14 -23.01 7.67
CA GLN A 125 -5.11 -23.73 8.51
C GLN A 125 -5.98 -24.70 7.72
N LEU A 126 -5.87 -24.69 6.38
CA LEU A 126 -6.61 -25.57 5.47
C LEU A 126 -5.79 -26.80 5.09
N GLU A 127 -6.43 -27.73 4.39
CA GLU A 127 -5.77 -28.93 3.87
C GLU A 127 -4.80 -28.61 2.73
N LEU A 128 -3.78 -29.46 2.57
CA LEU A 128 -2.83 -29.36 1.47
C LEU A 128 -3.38 -30.02 0.20
N PRO A 129 -3.10 -29.46 -1.00
CA PRO A 129 -2.45 -28.18 -1.24
C PRO A 129 -3.39 -26.99 -0.99
N TYR A 130 -2.90 -25.97 -0.26
CA TYR A 130 -3.71 -24.79 0.05
C TYR A 130 -3.54 -23.62 -0.95
N GLY A 131 -2.64 -23.76 -1.95
CA GLY A 131 -2.32 -22.69 -2.89
C GLY A 131 -3.52 -22.15 -3.69
N PRO A 132 -4.41 -22.99 -4.25
CA PRO A 132 -5.62 -22.51 -4.94
C PRO A 132 -6.51 -21.63 -4.05
N SER A 133 -6.77 -22.08 -2.83
CA SER A 133 -7.58 -21.32 -1.87
C SER A 133 -6.94 -19.99 -1.47
N MET A 134 -5.61 -20.00 -1.30
CA MET A 134 -4.83 -18.80 -1.01
C MET A 134 -4.83 -17.83 -2.20
N LEU A 135 -4.71 -18.31 -3.43
CA LEU A 135 -4.70 -17.47 -4.64
C LEU A 135 -6.03 -16.73 -4.80
N ILE A 136 -7.16 -17.41 -4.58
CA ILE A 136 -8.48 -16.78 -4.60
C ILE A 136 -8.58 -15.67 -3.55
N ASP A 137 -8.21 -15.95 -2.29
CA ASP A 137 -8.22 -14.95 -1.21
C ASP A 137 -7.31 -13.74 -1.52
N VAL A 138 -6.11 -13.99 -2.05
CA VAL A 138 -5.19 -12.93 -2.49
C VAL A 138 -5.81 -12.09 -3.61
N GLN A 139 -6.43 -12.71 -4.61
CA GLN A 139 -7.06 -11.98 -5.71
C GLN A 139 -8.20 -11.08 -5.21
N ASP A 140 -9.03 -11.57 -4.31
CA ASP A 140 -10.11 -10.78 -3.71
C ASP A 140 -9.57 -9.61 -2.88
N ARG A 141 -8.54 -9.85 -2.07
CA ARG A 141 -7.84 -8.82 -1.29
C ARG A 141 -7.25 -7.74 -2.16
N LEU A 142 -6.53 -8.10 -3.22
CA LEU A 142 -5.90 -7.13 -4.12
C LEU A 142 -6.93 -6.34 -4.93
N ARG A 143 -8.06 -6.95 -5.28
CA ARG A 143 -9.20 -6.26 -5.91
C ARG A 143 -9.84 -5.26 -4.95
N HIS A 144 -10.00 -5.64 -3.68
CA HIS A 144 -10.48 -4.73 -2.65
C HIS A 144 -9.48 -3.58 -2.40
N LEU A 145 -8.19 -3.91 -2.31
CA LEU A 145 -7.11 -2.95 -2.09
C LEU A 145 -7.03 -1.89 -3.20
N SER A 146 -7.07 -2.31 -4.46
CA SER A 146 -7.03 -1.38 -5.60
C SER A 146 -8.29 -0.52 -5.74
N SER A 147 -9.45 -1.00 -5.28
CA SER A 147 -10.72 -0.26 -5.40
C SER A 147 -11.02 0.66 -4.21
N GLN A 148 -10.82 0.19 -2.99
CA GLN A 148 -11.18 0.92 -1.76
C GLN A 148 -10.00 1.68 -1.15
N HIS A 149 -8.78 1.20 -1.39
CA HIS A 149 -7.54 1.69 -0.77
C HIS A 149 -6.51 2.09 -1.83
N ALA A 150 -6.95 2.52 -3.02
CA ALA A 150 -6.09 2.83 -4.17
C ALA A 150 -4.88 3.71 -3.81
N ARG A 151 -5.08 4.73 -2.96
CA ARG A 151 -4.01 5.65 -2.54
C ARG A 151 -2.90 4.98 -1.70
N GLU A 152 -3.23 3.92 -0.97
CA GLU A 152 -2.26 3.13 -0.19
C GLU A 152 -1.34 2.29 -1.07
N VAL A 153 -1.76 2.02 -2.31
CA VAL A 153 -0.98 1.30 -3.34
C VAL A 153 -0.62 2.22 -4.51
N CYS A 154 -0.48 3.52 -4.26
CA CYS A 154 -0.08 4.50 -5.27
C CYS A 154 -0.95 4.51 -6.55
N ASN A 155 -2.22 4.11 -6.42
CA ASN A 155 -3.21 3.96 -7.48
C ASN A 155 -2.82 2.92 -8.55
N GLN A 156 -2.03 1.91 -8.19
CA GLN A 156 -1.78 0.76 -9.05
C GLN A 156 -3.07 -0.03 -9.30
N SER A 157 -3.21 -0.55 -10.52
CA SER A 157 -4.33 -1.39 -10.88
C SER A 157 -4.24 -2.76 -10.20
N TYR A 158 -5.39 -3.44 -10.05
CA TYR A 158 -5.44 -4.82 -9.57
C TYR A 158 -4.47 -5.74 -10.31
N GLU A 159 -4.38 -5.58 -11.63
CA GLU A 159 -3.52 -6.37 -12.51
C GLU A 159 -2.05 -6.23 -12.14
N CYS A 160 -1.60 -4.99 -11.91
CA CYS A 160 -0.25 -4.69 -11.48
C CYS A 160 0.04 -5.30 -10.10
N LEU A 161 -0.90 -5.19 -9.16
CA LEU A 161 -0.74 -5.76 -7.81
C LEU A 161 -0.62 -7.29 -7.82
N VAL A 162 -1.38 -7.99 -8.67
CA VAL A 162 -1.22 -9.44 -8.87
C VAL A 162 0.17 -9.75 -9.42
N GLY A 163 0.67 -8.94 -10.35
CA GLY A 163 2.04 -9.09 -10.85
C GLY A 163 3.10 -8.86 -9.76
N VAL A 164 2.90 -7.86 -8.89
CA VAL A 164 3.77 -7.64 -7.71
C VAL A 164 3.77 -8.85 -6.78
N ALA A 165 2.64 -9.54 -6.62
CA ALA A 165 2.60 -10.79 -5.86
C ALA A 165 3.46 -11.89 -6.51
N GLY A 166 3.48 -11.96 -7.84
CA GLY A 166 4.41 -12.79 -8.60
C GLY A 166 5.87 -12.41 -8.34
N LEU A 167 6.22 -11.13 -8.45
CA LEU A 167 7.58 -10.62 -8.16
C LEU A 167 8.04 -11.00 -6.74
N LEU A 168 7.18 -10.79 -5.73
CA LEU A 168 7.46 -11.19 -4.35
C LEU A 168 7.62 -12.69 -4.16
N THR A 169 6.96 -13.50 -4.98
CA THR A 169 7.13 -14.97 -4.97
C THR A 169 8.52 -15.35 -5.49
N GLY A 170 8.93 -14.75 -6.61
CA GLY A 170 10.27 -14.91 -7.21
C GLY A 170 11.41 -14.41 -6.32
N GLU A 171 11.19 -13.31 -5.59
CA GLU A 171 12.13 -12.77 -4.57
C GLU A 171 12.12 -13.54 -3.25
N CYS A 172 11.55 -14.72 -3.23
CA CYS A 172 11.44 -15.59 -2.08
C CYS A 172 10.66 -15.06 -0.85
N ARG A 173 9.94 -13.94 -0.99
CA ARG A 173 9.20 -13.27 0.10
C ARG A 173 7.79 -13.79 0.31
N ALA A 174 7.18 -14.37 -0.72
CA ALA A 174 5.87 -15.03 -0.65
C ALA A 174 5.99 -16.55 -0.88
N TRP A 175 5.08 -17.29 -0.28
CA TRP A 175 4.99 -18.75 -0.37
C TRP A 175 3.53 -19.16 -0.58
N TRP A 176 3.30 -20.19 -1.38
CA TRP A 176 1.97 -20.73 -1.70
C TRP A 176 1.77 -22.14 -1.12
N SER A 177 2.78 -22.64 -0.41
CA SER A 177 2.88 -23.95 0.21
C SER A 177 3.79 -23.85 1.45
N PRO A 178 3.89 -24.90 2.29
CA PRO A 178 4.93 -24.98 3.32
C PRO A 178 6.31 -24.73 2.71
N ARG A 179 7.21 -24.11 3.48
CA ARG A 179 8.54 -23.76 2.97
C ARG A 179 9.31 -25.02 2.59
N PHE A 180 9.94 -24.97 1.43
CA PHE A 180 10.81 -26.02 0.92
C PHE A 180 12.07 -25.39 0.30
N PRO A 181 13.20 -26.12 0.17
CA PRO A 181 14.38 -25.63 -0.51
C PRO A 181 14.07 -25.38 -1.99
N VAL A 182 14.29 -24.16 -2.47
CA VAL A 182 14.13 -23.82 -3.89
C VAL A 182 15.48 -23.93 -4.57
N SER A 183 15.53 -24.62 -5.70
CA SER A 183 16.71 -24.66 -6.55
C SER A 183 16.75 -23.35 -7.35
N SER A 184 17.65 -22.43 -7.00
CA SER A 184 17.95 -21.31 -7.89
C SER A 184 18.72 -21.87 -9.08
N ASP A 185 18.21 -21.70 -10.30
CA ASP A 185 19.04 -21.89 -11.48
C ASP A 185 20.26 -20.99 -11.31
N THR A 186 21.43 -21.63 -11.29
CA THR A 186 22.71 -20.92 -11.42
C THR A 186 22.75 -20.43 -12.87
N PRO A 187 23.17 -19.18 -13.14
CA PRO A 187 23.19 -18.62 -14.50
C PRO A 187 23.91 -19.52 -15.52
#